data_AF-A0A2M6WV16-F1
#
_entry.id   AF-A0A2M6WV16-F1
#
_cell.length_a   1.000
_cell.length_b   1.000
_cell.length_c   1.000
_cell.angle_alpha   90.00
_cell.angle_beta   90.00
_cell.angle_gamma   90.00
#
_symmetry.space_group_name_H-M   'P 1'
#
loop_
_entity.id
_entity.type
_entity.pdbx_description
1 polymer ?
#
loop_
_entity_poly.entity_id
_entity_poly.type
_entity_poly.pdbx_seq_one_letter_code
_entity_poly.pdbx_strand_id
1 'polypeptide(L)' 'MFQEVSERRILNYIVLHAIHKELLIAVLKDKETLERIVSFNQNFPVYKKAWDIVEDRGHKLIIDKFKSFYIK' A
#
# COMPACT_ATOMS: atom_id res chain seq x y z
N MET A 1 -9.34 -7.46 -7.46
CA MET A 1 -8.36 -7.50 -6.35
C MET A 1 -8.94 -6.98 -5.04
N PHE A 2 -9.70 -5.88 -5.08
CA PHE A 2 -10.42 -5.31 -3.91
C PHE A 2 -11.87 -5.01 -4.31
N GLN A 3 -12.75 -6.01 -4.29
CA GLN A 3 -14.15 -5.85 -4.73
C GLN A 3 -14.99 -5.09 -3.69
N GLU A 4 -14.52 -5.09 -2.45
CA GLU A 4 -15.11 -4.41 -1.30
C GLU A 4 -14.82 -2.89 -1.22
N VAL A 5 -13.93 -2.39 -2.08
CA VAL A 5 -13.53 -0.97 -2.08
C VAL A 5 -14.20 -0.25 -3.25
N SER A 6 -15.24 0.53 -2.94
CA SER A 6 -16.01 1.29 -3.94
C SER A 6 -15.30 2.56 -4.42
N GLU A 7 -14.44 3.16 -3.59
CA GLU A 7 -13.76 4.42 -3.92
C GLU A 7 -12.46 4.17 -4.71
N ARG A 8 -12.42 4.63 -5.97
CA ARG A 8 -11.28 4.44 -6.87
C ARG A 8 -9.96 4.99 -6.34
N ARG A 9 -9.98 6.09 -5.59
CA ARG A 9 -8.76 6.66 -5.01
C ARG A 9 -8.09 5.68 -4.05
N ILE A 10 -8.87 5.03 -3.19
CA ILE A 10 -8.35 4.04 -2.25
C ILE A 10 -7.68 2.88 -3.02
N LEU A 11 -8.28 2.40 -4.11
CA LEU A 11 -7.70 1.34 -4.95
C LEU A 11 -6.28 1.69 -5.45
N ASN A 12 -6.09 2.92 -5.93
CA ASN A 12 -4.78 3.39 -6.39
C ASN A 12 -3.77 3.45 -5.24
N TYR A 13 -4.19 3.98 -4.08
CA TYR A 13 -3.31 4.13 -2.93
C TYR A 13 -2.93 2.80 -2.29
N ILE A 14 -3.78 1.77 -2.33
CA ILE A 14 -3.41 0.43 -1.82
C ILE A 14 -2.16 -0.08 -2.54
N VAL A 15 -2.13 0.01 -3.88
CA VAL A 15 -0.98 -0.46 -4.68
C VAL A 15 0.24 0.43 -4.42
N LEU A 16 0.06 1.75 -4.44
CA LEU A 16 1.15 2.69 -4.18
C LEU A 16 1.80 2.47 -2.80
N HIS A 17 0.99 2.35 -1.75
CA HIS A 17 1.46 2.14 -0.38
C HIS A 17 2.13 0.77 -0.21
N ALA A 18 1.61 -0.29 -0.85
CA ALA A 18 2.28 -1.58 -0.86
C ALA A 18 3.69 -1.48 -1.46
N ILE A 19 3.83 -0.80 -2.59
CA ILE A 19 5.13 -0.58 -3.25
C ILE A 19 6.05 0.28 -2.37
N HIS A 20 5.56 1.38 -1.79
CA HIS A 20 6.34 2.20 -0.86
C HIS A 20 6.86 1.38 0.32
N LYS A 21 6.02 0.52 0.90
CA LYS A 21 6.41 -0.35 2.01
C LYS A 21 7.49 -1.34 1.61
N GLU A 22 7.35 -2.01 0.46
CA GLU A 22 8.38 -2.93 -0.04
C GLU A 22 9.70 -2.19 -0.31
N LEU A 23 9.64 -1.05 -0.98
CA LEU A 23 10.81 -0.23 -1.29
C LEU A 23 11.56 0.18 -0.02
N LEU A 24 10.86 0.72 0.97
CA LEU A 24 11.46 1.25 2.18
C LEU A 24 11.99 0.13 3.09
N ILE A 25 11.29 -1.00 3.22
CA ILE A 25 11.73 -2.11 4.10
C ILE A 25 12.74 -3.03 3.42
N ALA A 26 12.46 -3.47 2.20
CA ALA A 26 13.23 -4.54 1.57
C ALA A 26 14.45 -4.00 0.83
N VAL A 27 14.31 -2.87 0.14
CA VAL A 27 15.36 -2.31 -0.74
C VAL A 27 16.21 -1.30 0.00
N LEU A 28 15.59 -0.26 0.57
CA LEU A 28 16.30 0.87 1.16
C LEU A 28 16.66 0.67 2.63
N LYS A 29 16.02 -0.29 3.32
CA LYS A 29 16.20 -0.55 4.76
C LYS A 29 15.91 0.68 5.64
N ASP A 30 15.04 1.58 5.18
CA ASP A 30 14.68 2.84 5.83
C ASP A 30 13.30 2.74 6.49
N LYS A 31 13.28 2.12 7.67
CA LYS A 31 12.05 1.95 8.47
C LYS A 31 11.54 3.28 9.03
N GLU A 32 12.44 4.20 9.36
CA GLU A 32 12.09 5.49 9.98
C GLU A 32 11.27 6.35 9.00
N THR A 33 11.70 6.43 7.74
CA THR A 33 10.95 7.16 6.71
C THR A 33 9.57 6.53 6.49
N LEU A 34 9.47 5.19 6.50
CA LEU A 34 8.17 4.52 6.40
C LEU A 34 7.24 4.91 7.57
N GLU A 35 7.74 4.90 8.80
CA GLU A 35 6.96 5.26 9.99
C GLU A 35 6.47 6.71 9.92
N ARG A 36 7.33 7.64 9.45
CA ARG A 36 6.95 9.04 9.23
C ARG A 36 5.85 9.19 8.17
N ILE A 37 5.97 8.50 7.04
CA ILE A 37 4.97 8.51 5.96
C ILE A 37 3.63 7.94 6.46
N VAL A 38 3.64 6.78 7.12
CA VAL A 38 2.43 6.15 7.63
C VAL A 38 1.75 7.05 8.65
N SER A 39 2.52 7.62 9.58
CA SER A 39 2.02 8.53 10.62
C SER A 39 1.38 9.78 10.01
N PHE A 40 2.04 10.40 9.03
CA PHE A 40 1.48 11.55 8.32
C PHE A 40 0.18 11.20 7.57
N ASN A 41 0.15 10.03 6.93
CA ASN A 41 -1.00 9.57 6.15
C ASN A 41 -2.24 9.27 7.00
N GLN A 42 -2.09 9.02 8.32
CA GLN A 42 -3.23 8.82 9.23
C GLN A 42 -4.17 10.04 9.27
N ASN A 43 -3.68 11.23 8.94
CA ASN A 43 -4.48 12.45 8.89
C ASN A 43 -5.46 12.51 7.71
N PHE A 44 -5.33 11.60 6.73
CA PHE A 44 -6.14 11.58 5.51
C PHE A 44 -6.96 10.29 5.43
N PRO A 45 -8.30 10.34 5.52
CA PRO A 45 -9.14 9.15 5.59
C PRO A 45 -8.92 8.13 4.46
N VAL A 46 -8.71 8.61 3.23
CA VAL A 46 -8.44 7.77 2.05
C VAL A 46 -7.10 7.02 2.20
N TYR A 47 -6.06 7.71 2.67
CA TYR A 47 -4.72 7.11 2.80
C TYR A 47 -4.67 6.17 3.98
N LYS A 48 -5.27 6.54 5.11
CA LYS A 48 -5.44 5.68 6.26
C LYS A 48 -6.10 4.36 5.86
N LYS A 49 -7.27 4.42 5.22
CA LYS A 49 -7.99 3.21 4.79
C LYS A 49 -7.17 2.35 3.81
N ALA A 50 -6.40 2.97 2.92
CA ALA A 50 -5.51 2.24 2.02
C ALA A 50 -4.36 1.55 2.80
N TRP A 51 -3.75 2.23 3.78
CA TRP A 51 -2.72 1.64 4.64
C TRP A 51 -3.27 0.48 5.48
N ASP A 52 -4.45 0.64 6.06
CA ASP A 52 -5.11 -0.43 6.85
C ASP A 52 -5.25 -1.71 6.01
N ILE A 53 -5.62 -1.59 4.73
CA ILE A 53 -5.72 -2.73 3.81
C ILE A 53 -4.34 -3.33 3.48
N VAL A 54 -3.30 -2.50 3.34
CA VAL A 54 -1.93 -2.97 3.08
C VAL A 54 -1.37 -3.73 4.27
N GLU A 55 -1.67 -3.29 5.50
CA GLU A 55 -1.28 -3.97 6.72
C GLU A 55 -2.04 -5.30 6.89
N ASP A 56 -3.36 -5.29 6.71
CA ASP A 56 -4.22 -6.48 6.83
C ASP A 56 -3.83 -7.59 5.84
N ARG A 57 -3.58 -7.23 4.58
CA ARG A 57 -3.36 -8.22 3.50
C ARG A 57 -1.90 -8.54 3.21
N GLY A 58 -0.99 -7.69 3.67
CA GLY A 58 0.43 -7.78 3.35
C GLY A 58 0.78 -7.18 1.98
N HIS A 59 1.72 -6.23 2.00
CA HIS A 59 2.22 -5.52 0.82
C HIS A 59 2.74 -6.42 -0.31
N LYS A 60 3.45 -7.51 0.01
CA LYS A 60 3.99 -8.43 -1.02
C LYS A 60 2.89 -9.10 -1.85
N LEU A 61 1.87 -9.63 -1.18
CA LEU A 61 0.73 -10.26 -1.86
C LEU A 61 -0.02 -9.28 -2.77
N ILE A 62 -0.15 -8.02 -2.33
CA ILE A 62 -0.75 -6.96 -3.14
C ILE A 62 0.09 -6.69 -4.39
N ILE A 63 1.41 -6.57 -4.24
CA ILE A 63 2.33 -6.33 -5.35
C ILE A 63 2.29 -7.50 -6.35
N ASP A 64 2.33 -8.74 -5.88
CA ASP A 64 2.33 -9.92 -6.75
C ASP A 64 1.03 -10.03 -7.56
N LYS A 65 -0.12 -9.84 -6.89
CA LYS A 65 -1.41 -9.78 -7.57
C LYS A 65 -1.44 -8.63 -8.57
N PHE A 66 -0.95 -7.44 -8.21
CA PHE A 66 -0.90 -6.31 -9.13
C PHE A 66 -0.05 -6.61 -10.37
N LYS A 67 1.13 -7.19 -10.20
CA LYS A 67 2.00 -7.61 -11.32
C LYS A 67 1.31 -8.61 -12.24
N SER A 68 0.59 -9.59 -11.69
CA SER A 68 -0.14 -10.59 -12.50
C SER A 68 -1.26 -10.02 -13.37
N PHE A 69 -1.73 -8.79 -13.11
CA PHE A 69 -2.71 -8.13 -13.98
C PHE A 69 -2.08 -7.55 -15.26
N TYR A 70 -0.79 -7.22 -15.24
CA TYR A 70 -0.11 -6.51 -16.33
C TYR A 70 0.95 -7.35 -17.05
N ILE A 71 1.61 -8.26 -16.34
CA ILE A 71 2.56 -9.21 -16.91
C ILE A 71 1.74 -10.44 -17.31
N LYS A 72 1.32 -10.47 -18.58
CA LYS A 72 0.80 -11.69 -19.23
C LYS A 72 1.95 -12.50 -19.80
#